data_AF-I3DZN0-F1
#
_entry.id   AF-I3DZN0-F1
#
_cell.length_a   1.000
_cell.length_b   1.000
_cell.length_c   1.000
_cell.angle_alpha   90.00
_cell.angle_beta   90.00
_cell.angle_gamma   90.00
#
_symmetry.space_group_name_H-M   'P 1'
#
loop_
_entity.id
_entity.type
_entity.pdbx_description
1 polymer ?
#
loop_
_entity_poly.entity_id
_entity_poly.type
_entity_poly.pdbx_seq_one_letter_code
_entity_poly.pdbx_strand_id
1 'polypeptide(L)'
;MSGNIVFAVLIGGFVGMVGHIRRRGKIIKPRRTKRFIYLGFIEEVVMGALAAVLLIVSSDTDSIFKIIFISFVAGFGGETIVRSLDFFKSETKSDHSLDSSAEDAKNK
;
A
#
# COMPACT_ATOMS: atom_id res chain seq x y z
N MET A 1 -22.33 -1.20 -14.26
CA MET A 1 -20.97 -0.62 -14.10
C MET A 1 -20.98 0.75 -13.41
N SER A 2 -21.80 1.71 -13.85
CA SER A 2 -21.83 3.08 -13.31
C SER A 2 -22.09 3.17 -11.79
N GLY A 3 -23.04 2.39 -11.25
CA GLY A 3 -23.31 2.37 -9.80
C GLY A 3 -22.10 1.91 -8.97
N ASN A 4 -21.38 0.88 -9.43
CA ASN A 4 -20.22 0.33 -8.73
C ASN A 4 -19.06 1.35 -8.67
N ILE A 5 -18.91 2.18 -9.71
CA ILE A 5 -17.89 3.23 -9.76
C ILE A 5 -18.18 4.31 -8.70
N VAL A 6 -19.43 4.72 -8.53
CA VAL A 6 -19.82 5.70 -7.50
C VAL A 6 -19.50 5.16 -6.10
N PHE A 7 -19.83 3.90 -5.81
CA PHE A 7 -19.49 3.27 -4.54
C PHE A 7 -17.97 3.13 -4.35
N ALA A 8 -17.20 2.82 -5.41
CA ALA A 8 -15.74 2.80 -5.36
C ALA A 8 -15.17 4.16 -4.96
N VAL A 9 -15.64 5.24 -5.58
CA VAL A 9 -15.17 6.60 -5.27
C VAL A 9 -15.46 6.93 -3.80
N LEU A 10 -16.68 6.63 -3.32
CA LEU A 10 -17.06 6.91 -1.94
C LEU A 10 -16.24 6.10 -0.93
N ILE A 11 -16.14 4.79 -1.12
CA ILE A 11 -15.42 3.90 -0.21
C ILE A 11 -13.91 4.19 -0.27
N GLY A 12 -13.35 4.30 -1.47
CA GLY A 12 -11.94 4.61 -1.67
C GLY A 12 -11.56 5.98 -1.09
N GLY A 13 -12.43 6.99 -1.25
CA GLY A 13 -12.24 8.30 -0.64
C GLY A 13 -12.27 8.25 0.89
N PHE A 14 -13.21 7.50 1.48
CA PHE A 14 -13.29 7.30 2.93
C PHE A 14 -12.06 6.58 3.48
N VAL A 15 -11.63 5.51 2.82
CA VAL A 15 -10.42 4.76 3.19
C VAL A 15 -9.19 5.66 3.10
N GLY A 16 -9.07 6.48 2.05
CA GLY A 16 -8.02 7.49 1.90
C GLY A 16 -8.02 8.51 3.05
N MET A 17 -9.20 8.98 3.45
CA MET A 17 -9.36 9.90 4.60
C MET A 17 -8.92 9.26 5.91
N VAL A 18 -9.39 8.04 6.19
CA VAL A 18 -9.01 7.29 7.40
C VAL A 18 -7.50 7.02 7.42
N GLY A 19 -6.91 6.67 6.27
CA GLY A 19 -5.47 6.50 6.11
C GLY A 19 -4.68 7.76 6.47
N HIS A 20 -5.16 8.92 6.03
CA HIS A 20 -4.53 10.21 6.38
C HIS A 20 -4.57 10.48 7.88
N ILE A 21 -5.74 10.30 8.49
CA ILE A 21 -5.93 10.51 9.94
C ILE A 21 -5.04 9.55 10.72
N ARG A 22 -4.97 8.28 10.33
CA ARG A 22 -4.13 7.27 11.00
C ARG A 22 -2.64 7.58 10.89
N ARG A 23 -2.16 8.09 9.75
CA ARG A 23 -0.74 8.43 9.55
C ARG A 23 -0.32 9.73 10.22
N ARG A 24 -1.21 10.73 10.27
CA ARG A 24 -0.87 12.10 10.70
C ARG A 24 -1.44 12.48 12.05
N GLY A 25 -2.40 11.73 12.59
CA GLY A 25 -3.12 12.02 13.84
C GLY A 25 -4.05 13.24 13.76
N LYS A 26 -4.13 13.93 12.62
CA LYS A 26 -4.93 15.12 12.38
C LYS A 26 -5.19 15.29 10.88
N ILE A 27 -6.27 15.98 10.54
CA ILE A 27 -6.57 16.34 9.16
C ILE A 27 -5.73 17.56 8.77
N ILE A 28 -4.77 17.36 7.87
CA ILE A 28 -3.90 18.43 7.37
C ILE A 28 -4.61 19.09 6.17
N LYS A 29 -5.07 20.33 6.37
CA LYS A 29 -5.72 21.11 5.30
C LYS A 29 -4.74 21.38 4.15
N PRO A 30 -5.22 21.43 2.90
CA PRO A 30 -4.40 21.81 1.77
C PRO A 30 -3.81 23.21 1.99
N ARG A 31 -2.49 23.35 1.82
CA ARG A 31 -1.78 24.63 1.98
C ARG A 31 -1.12 25.00 0.66
N ARG A 32 -1.41 26.20 0.18
CA ARG A 32 -0.77 26.79 -0.99
C ARG A 32 0.52 27.48 -0.52
N THR A 33 1.66 27.04 -1.05
CA THR A 33 2.96 27.70 -0.89
C THR A 33 3.31 28.41 -2.19
N LYS A 34 4.11 29.49 -2.16
CA LYS A 34 4.41 30.34 -3.35
C LYS A 34 4.94 29.58 -4.59
N ARG A 35 5.45 28.35 -4.43
CA ARG A 35 5.93 27.50 -5.53
C ARG A 35 5.26 26.12 -5.63
N PHE A 36 4.52 25.66 -4.60
CA PHE A 36 3.98 24.29 -4.55
C PHE A 36 2.61 24.22 -3.86
N ILE A 37 1.76 23.31 -4.31
CA ILE A 37 0.45 23.02 -3.71
C ILE A 37 0.62 21.77 -2.85
N TYR A 38 0.57 21.92 -1.53
CA TYR A 38 0.51 20.77 -0.65
C TYR A 38 -0.96 20.41 -0.44
N LEU A 39 -1.46 19.35 -1.08
CA LEU A 39 -2.87 18.98 -1.03
C LEU A 39 -3.28 18.39 0.33
N GLY A 40 -2.33 17.89 1.11
CA GLY A 40 -2.59 17.36 2.46
C GLY A 40 -3.57 16.19 2.39
N PHE A 41 -4.64 16.25 3.19
CA PHE A 41 -5.62 15.15 3.22
C PHE A 41 -6.34 14.89 1.89
N ILE A 42 -6.48 15.92 1.04
CA ILE A 42 -7.16 15.79 -0.26
C ILE A 42 -6.42 14.83 -1.17
N GLU A 43 -5.09 14.85 -1.14
CA GLU A 43 -4.25 13.94 -1.93
C GLU A 43 -4.55 12.49 -1.59
N GLU A 44 -4.63 12.17 -0.31
CA GLU A 44 -4.87 10.80 0.16
C GLU A 44 -6.31 10.33 -0.12
N VAL A 45 -7.30 11.22 -0.02
CA VAL A 45 -8.69 10.93 -0.40
C VAL A 45 -8.80 10.65 -1.90
N VAL A 46 -8.21 11.51 -2.74
CA VAL A 46 -8.24 11.36 -4.20
C VAL A 46 -7.49 10.09 -4.62
N MET A 47 -6.32 9.81 -4.04
CA MET A 47 -5.57 8.59 -4.34
C MET A 47 -6.32 7.33 -3.90
N GLY A 48 -6.97 7.34 -2.74
CA GLY A 48 -7.81 6.22 -2.29
C GLY A 48 -9.00 5.97 -3.22
N ALA A 49 -9.68 7.04 -3.66
CA ALA A 49 -10.78 6.93 -4.63
C ALA A 49 -10.30 6.41 -5.99
N LEU A 50 -9.18 6.93 -6.51
CA LEU A 50 -8.59 6.47 -7.78
C LEU A 50 -8.18 5.00 -7.70
N ALA A 51 -7.56 4.57 -6.61
CA ALA A 51 -7.17 3.18 -6.41
C ALA A 51 -8.39 2.24 -6.44
N ALA A 52 -9.48 2.61 -5.75
CA ALA A 52 -10.71 1.82 -5.74
C ALA A 52 -11.39 1.76 -7.12
N VAL A 53 -11.44 2.88 -7.84
CA VAL A 53 -11.99 2.90 -9.21
C VAL A 53 -11.14 2.05 -10.15
N LEU A 54 -9.82 2.21 -10.12
CA LEU A 54 -8.92 1.41 -10.95
C LEU A 54 -9.07 -0.07 -10.64
N LEU A 55 -9.22 -0.46 -9.36
CA LEU A 55 -9.44 -1.84 -8.98
C LEU A 55 -10.74 -2.41 -9.61
N ILE A 56 -11.85 -1.69 -9.49
CA ILE A 56 -13.14 -2.14 -10.07
C ILE A 56 -13.06 -2.24 -11.59
N VAL A 57 -12.48 -1.24 -12.27
CA VAL A 57 -12.42 -1.21 -13.74
C VAL A 57 -11.36 -2.17 -14.30
N SER A 58 -10.31 -2.49 -13.53
CA SER A 58 -9.28 -3.47 -13.89
C SER A 58 -9.65 -4.93 -13.62
N SER A 59 -10.74 -5.18 -12.90
CA SER A 59 -11.18 -6.54 -12.57
C SER A 59 -11.65 -7.34 -13.79
N ASP A 60 -11.85 -6.69 -14.95
CA ASP A 60 -12.05 -7.37 -16.23
C ASP A 60 -10.73 -7.93 -16.78
N THR A 61 -10.76 -9.20 -17.18
CA THR A 61 -9.56 -10.01 -17.44
C THR A 61 -8.66 -9.46 -18.57
N ASP A 62 -9.24 -8.75 -19.54
CA ASP A 62 -8.58 -8.16 -20.74
C ASP A 62 -8.60 -6.62 -20.80
N SER A 63 -8.89 -5.94 -19.69
CA SER A 63 -9.05 -4.48 -19.67
C SER A 63 -7.70 -3.73 -19.75
N ILE A 64 -7.58 -2.70 -20.60
CA ILE A 64 -6.40 -1.80 -20.62
C ILE A 64 -6.17 -1.12 -19.26
N PHE A 65 -7.23 -0.92 -18.48
CA PHE A 65 -7.13 -0.36 -17.13
C PHE A 65 -6.42 -1.30 -16.15
N LYS A 66 -6.41 -2.62 -16.42
CA LYS A 66 -5.62 -3.59 -15.65
C LYS A 66 -4.13 -3.40 -15.87
N ILE A 67 -3.70 -3.17 -17.11
CA ILE A 67 -2.30 -2.88 -17.43
C ILE A 67 -1.88 -1.60 -16.70
N ILE A 68 -2.70 -0.54 -16.80
CA ILE A 68 -2.44 0.73 -16.10
C ILE A 68 -2.37 0.52 -14.58
N PHE A 69 -3.34 -0.20 -13.99
CA PHE A 69 -3.37 -0.47 -12.55
C PHE A 69 -2.13 -1.25 -12.09
N ILE A 70 -1.73 -2.31 -12.80
CA ILE A 70 -0.54 -3.09 -12.48
C ILE A 70 0.72 -2.23 -12.58
N SER A 71 0.84 -1.36 -13.59
CA SER A 71 1.96 -0.42 -13.70
C SER A 71 2.03 0.56 -12.52
N PHE A 72 0.88 1.07 -12.05
CA PHE A 72 0.81 1.91 -10.86
C PHE A 72 1.25 1.15 -9.60
N VAL A 73 0.76 -0.08 -9.40
CA VAL A 73 1.16 -0.92 -8.26
C VAL A 73 2.65 -1.26 -8.33
N ALA A 74 3.18 -1.58 -9.51
CA ALA A 74 4.60 -1.83 -9.69
C ALA A 74 5.47 -0.59 -9.42
N GLY A 75 5.03 0.60 -9.85
CA GLY A 75 5.74 1.87 -9.62
C GLY A 75 5.67 2.39 -8.18
N PHE A 76 4.47 2.48 -7.60
CA PHE A 76 4.26 3.02 -6.25
C PHE A 76 4.35 1.96 -5.15
N GLY A 77 3.77 0.79 -5.39
CA GLY A 77 3.73 -0.32 -4.44
C GLY A 77 4.99 -1.18 -4.46
N GLY A 78 5.72 -1.23 -5.58
CA GLY A 78 6.93 -2.03 -5.73
C GLY A 78 7.97 -1.76 -4.63
N GLU A 79 8.22 -0.50 -4.30
CA GLU A 79 9.18 -0.14 -3.25
C GLU A 79 8.74 -0.60 -1.84
N THR A 80 7.43 -0.59 -1.57
CA THR A 80 6.88 -1.04 -0.27
C THR A 80 6.83 -2.57 -0.19
N ILE A 81 6.44 -3.24 -1.27
CA ILE A 81 6.37 -4.71 -1.36
C ILE A 81 7.78 -5.31 -1.23
N VAL A 82 8.76 -4.76 -1.95
CA VAL A 82 10.17 -5.19 -1.86
C VAL A 82 10.68 -5.06 -0.42
N ARG A 83 10.45 -3.93 0.24
CA ARG A 83 10.82 -3.75 1.66
C ARG A 83 10.16 -4.79 2.57
N SER A 84 8.86 -5.06 2.41
CA SER A 84 8.18 -6.10 3.22
C SER A 84 8.72 -7.50 3.00
N LEU A 85 9.13 -7.87 1.79
CA LEU A 85 9.74 -9.18 1.51
C LEU A 85 11.12 -9.33 2.18
N ASP A 86 11.90 -8.25 2.25
CA ASP A 86 13.18 -8.23 2.97
C ASP A 86 12.99 -8.42 4.50
N PHE A 87 11.90 -7.86 5.07
CA PHE A 87 11.54 -8.08 6.48
C PHE A 87 11.14 -9.55 6.76
N PHE A 88 10.35 -10.19 5.90
CA PHE A 88 10.01 -11.61 6.08
C PHE A 88 11.24 -12.53 5.91
N LYS A 89 12.17 -12.17 5.03
CA LYS A 89 13.40 -12.94 4.81
C LYS A 89 14.36 -12.88 6.01
N SER A 90 14.27 -11.85 6.84
CA SER A 90 15.12 -11.70 8.03
C SER A 90 14.61 -12.49 9.26
N GLU A 91 13.30 -12.78 9.36
CA GLU A 91 12.75 -13.62 10.44
C GLU A 91 13.09 -15.11 10.30
N THR A 92 13.23 -15.62 9.07
CA THR A 92 13.56 -17.05 8.86
C THR A 92 14.99 -17.41 9.27
N LYS A 93 15.89 -16.44 9.48
CA LYS A 93 17.31 -16.71 9.74
C LYS A 93 17.66 -16.90 11.22
N SER A 94 16.75 -16.63 12.16
CA SER A 94 17.03 -16.70 13.61
C SER A 94 16.69 -18.03 14.28
N ASP A 95 16.05 -18.99 13.59
CA ASP A 95 15.57 -20.22 14.24
C ASP A 95 16.50 -21.45 14.06
N HIS A 96 17.58 -21.33 13.27
CA HIS A 96 18.50 -22.46 13.01
C HIS A 96 19.80 -22.43 13.84
N SER A 97 19.93 -21.56 14.85
CA SER A 97 21.15 -21.48 15.67
C SER A 97 21.08 -22.23 17.02
N LEU A 98 19.96 -22.90 17.33
CA LEU A 98 19.82 -23.61 18.62
C LEU A 98 20.02 -25.13 18.54
N ASP A 99 20.11 -25.72 17.35
CA ASP A 99 20.32 -27.18 17.20
C ASP A 99 21.81 -27.57 17.18
N SER A 100 22.71 -26.64 16.82
CA SER A 100 24.15 -26.94 16.69
C SER A 100 24.92 -27.01 18.02
N SER A 101 24.37 -26.57 19.15
CA SER A 101 25.05 -26.66 20.46
C SER A 101 24.67 -27.89 21.27
N ALA A 102 23.64 -28.65 20.89
CA ALA A 102 23.22 -29.85 21.62
C ALA A 102 23.98 -31.12 21.19
N GLU A 103 24.51 -31.18 19.95
CA GLU A 103 25.29 -32.35 19.51
C GLU A 103 26.72 -32.38 20.05
N ASP A 104 27.36 -31.23 20.29
CA ASP A 104 28.76 -31.20 20.80
C ASP A 104 28.88 -31.59 22.29
N ALA A 105 27.79 -31.52 23.07
CA ALA A 105 27.78 -31.90 24.48
C ALA A 105 27.61 -33.41 24.70
N LYS A 106 27.25 -34.18 23.65
CA LYS A 106 26.99 -35.62 23.76
C LYS A 106 28.16 -36.50 23.33
N ASN A 107 29.22 -35.89 22.78
CA ASN A 107 30.38 -36.60 22.25
C ASN A 107 31.69 -36.28 23.01
N LYS A 108 31.58 -35.91 24.29
CA LYS A 108 32.73 -35.69 25.18
C LYS A 108 32.63 -36.51 26.46
#